data_AF-A0A536G6I9-F1
#
_entry.id   AF-A0A536G6I9-F1
#
_cell.length_a   1.000
_cell.length_b   1.000
_cell.length_c   1.000
_cell.angle_alpha   90.00
_cell.angle_beta   90.00
_cell.angle_gamma   90.00
#
_symmetry.space_group_name_H-M   'P 1'
#
loop_
_entity.id
_entity.type
_entity.pdbx_description
1 polymer ?
#
loop_
_entity_poly.entity_id
_entity_poly.type
_entity_poly.pdbx_seq_one_letter_code
_entity_poly.pdbx_strand_id
1 'polypeptide(L)'
;MSDRRALGGVAAVVAVAALGWAVTAGPLAPDRIPVAEEAGSDVASTAAQVTEAARGADLYQASCAACHGPGGEGTPNGPAITASGAAGVDFMLRTGRMPLPEPGQPVRRGAPAFDDTDIQALVVYVASLGQGPAIPDVQVSAASDTAAGRAAYIATCAACHGAGASGDAVGGGAVAPPLLDTAPTQVGEAIRIGPGAMPAFDPSQVSDARLGQIAAYLQFLKQRAAPGGQTVGGVGPVAEGYVGWLVYLVALLGVTRWIERHRRG
;
A
#
# COMPACT_ATOMS: atom_id res chain seq x y z
N MET A 1 63.54 11.26 -54.12
CA MET A 1 63.01 10.65 -55.36
C MET A 1 61.49 10.57 -55.20
N SER A 2 60.76 11.16 -56.15
CA SER A 2 59.30 11.07 -56.42
C SER A 2 58.32 11.49 -55.30
N ASP A 3 57.55 12.57 -55.50
CA ASP A 3 56.21 12.62 -56.13
C ASP A 3 55.11 11.96 -55.26
N ARG A 4 53.85 12.40 -55.14
CA ARG A 4 53.10 13.63 -55.45
C ARG A 4 51.69 13.37 -54.85
N ARG A 5 51.14 14.37 -54.14
CA ARG A 5 49.71 14.81 -54.08
C ARG A 5 48.57 13.81 -53.78
N ALA A 6 47.71 14.19 -52.80
CA ALA A 6 46.26 14.46 -52.93
C ALA A 6 45.59 14.38 -51.52
N LEU A 7 45.11 15.48 -50.92
CA LEU A 7 43.78 16.14 -51.05
C LEU A 7 42.76 15.70 -49.97
N GLY A 8 42.06 16.71 -49.41
CA GLY A 8 40.88 16.62 -48.53
C GLY A 8 41.24 16.90 -47.06
N GLY A 9 40.94 18.04 -46.41
CA GLY A 9 39.71 18.85 -46.34
C GLY A 9 39.43 19.03 -44.83
N VAL A 10 39.90 20.10 -44.15
CA VAL A 10 39.31 21.46 -43.98
C VAL A 10 37.86 21.37 -43.49
N ALA A 11 37.40 21.94 -42.38
CA ALA A 11 38.03 22.70 -41.31
C ALA A 11 37.04 22.82 -40.13
N ALA A 12 37.61 22.96 -38.93
CA ALA A 12 36.96 23.53 -37.75
C ALA A 12 36.96 25.07 -37.79
N VAL A 13 36.54 25.69 -36.68
CA VAL A 13 36.70 27.10 -36.22
C VAL A 13 35.34 27.81 -36.13
N VAL A 14 34.73 27.96 -34.94
CA VAL A 14 35.02 28.89 -33.81
C VAL A 14 34.72 30.35 -34.17
N ALA A 15 33.85 31.02 -33.41
CA ALA A 15 34.17 32.23 -32.63
C ALA A 15 32.91 32.95 -32.12
N VAL A 16 33.04 33.44 -30.89
CA VAL A 16 32.10 34.26 -30.10
C VAL A 16 32.10 35.70 -30.60
N ALA A 17 30.96 36.40 -30.53
CA ALA A 17 30.91 37.85 -30.43
C ALA A 17 29.62 38.34 -29.74
N ALA A 18 29.79 39.29 -28.82
CA ALA A 18 28.75 40.06 -28.16
C ALA A 18 28.71 41.49 -28.73
N LEU A 19 27.52 42.09 -28.86
CA LEU A 19 27.12 43.44 -28.39
C LEU A 19 25.82 43.93 -29.07
N GLY A 20 24.98 44.61 -28.30
CA GLY A 20 24.39 45.89 -28.74
C GLY A 20 22.99 45.92 -29.37
N TRP A 21 21.98 46.12 -28.51
CA TRP A 21 20.78 46.97 -28.62
C TRP A 21 20.28 47.44 -30.00
N ALA A 22 19.04 47.07 -30.33
CA ALA A 22 18.14 47.89 -31.13
C ALA A 22 16.68 47.65 -30.71
N VAL A 23 16.06 48.71 -30.16
CA VAL A 23 14.63 48.83 -29.89
C VAL A 23 13.89 48.94 -31.23
N THR A 24 12.91 48.06 -31.47
CA THR A 24 11.81 48.34 -32.41
C THR A 24 10.50 47.84 -31.81
N ALA A 25 9.52 48.73 -31.78
CA ALA A 25 8.18 48.51 -31.28
C ALA A 25 7.41 47.50 -32.16
N GLY A 26 6.88 46.44 -31.54
CA GLY A 26 5.93 45.50 -32.14
C GLY A 26 4.50 45.80 -31.68
N PRO A 27 3.48 45.63 -32.54
CA PRO A 27 2.11 46.05 -32.26
C PRO A 27 1.42 45.18 -31.21
N LEU A 28 0.57 45.83 -30.41
CA LEU A 28 -0.33 45.27 -29.41
C LEU A 28 -1.23 44.19 -30.02
N ALA A 29 -0.94 42.92 -29.74
CA ALA A 29 -1.92 41.86 -29.79
C ALA A 29 -2.65 41.84 -28.43
N PRO A 30 -3.99 41.89 -28.37
CA PRO A 30 -4.68 41.73 -27.10
C PRO A 30 -4.46 40.30 -26.60
N ASP A 31 -3.89 40.20 -25.40
CA ASP A 31 -3.83 38.99 -24.60
C ASP A 31 -5.21 38.35 -24.58
N ARG A 32 -5.35 37.22 -25.26
CA ARG A 32 -6.48 36.32 -25.03
C ARG A 32 -6.19 35.65 -23.70
N ILE A 33 -6.69 36.26 -22.63
CA ILE A 33 -6.78 35.63 -21.31
C ILE A 33 -7.50 34.29 -21.53
N PRO A 34 -6.89 33.14 -21.19
CA PRO A 34 -7.62 31.88 -21.13
C PRO A 34 -8.68 32.05 -20.03
N VAL A 35 -9.94 32.25 -20.44
CA VAL A 35 -11.06 32.26 -19.51
C VAL A 35 -11.16 30.85 -18.95
N ALA A 36 -10.99 30.77 -17.63
CA ALA A 36 -10.94 29.55 -16.87
C ALA A 36 -12.19 28.67 -17.10
N GLU A 37 -11.95 27.46 -17.61
CA GLU A 37 -12.87 26.33 -17.57
C GLU A 37 -12.70 25.54 -16.24
N GLU A 38 -12.14 26.15 -15.20
CA GLU A 38 -11.93 25.51 -13.88
C GLU A 38 -13.01 25.89 -12.84
N ALA A 39 -13.72 27.00 -13.01
CA ALA A 39 -14.68 27.47 -12.00
C ALA A 39 -15.94 26.60 -11.86
N GLY A 40 -16.24 25.73 -12.85
CA GLY A 40 -17.38 24.81 -12.81
C GLY A 40 -17.11 23.50 -12.06
N SER A 41 -15.88 23.00 -12.10
CA SER A 41 -15.49 21.73 -11.47
C SER A 41 -15.43 21.84 -9.94
N ASP A 42 -14.97 22.98 -9.41
CA ASP A 42 -14.83 23.17 -7.96
C ASP A 42 -16.18 23.26 -7.25
N VAL A 43 -17.16 23.95 -7.86
CA VAL A 43 -18.51 24.07 -7.29
C VAL A 43 -19.27 22.76 -7.38
N ALA A 44 -19.13 22.01 -8.49
CA ALA A 44 -19.73 20.69 -8.65
C ALA A 44 -19.10 19.65 -7.70
N SER A 45 -17.78 19.68 -7.53
CA SER A 45 -17.04 18.84 -6.58
C SER A 45 -17.45 19.14 -5.13
N THR A 46 -17.54 20.42 -4.76
CA THR A 46 -17.97 20.84 -3.42
C THR A 46 -19.42 20.41 -3.16
N ALA A 47 -20.32 20.60 -4.12
CA ALA A 47 -21.71 20.16 -3.98
C ALA A 47 -21.82 18.64 -3.83
N ALA A 48 -21.05 17.87 -4.61
CA ALA A 48 -21.00 16.42 -4.51
C ALA A 48 -20.49 15.96 -3.13
N GLN A 49 -19.40 16.56 -2.63
CA GLN A 49 -18.86 16.27 -1.30
C GLN A 49 -19.85 16.59 -0.18
N VAL A 50 -20.61 17.69 -0.28
CA VAL A 50 -21.66 18.02 0.69
C VAL A 50 -22.78 16.98 0.67
N THR A 51 -23.21 16.53 -0.51
CA THR A 51 -24.24 15.48 -0.61
C THR A 51 -23.76 14.14 -0.06
N GLU A 52 -22.49 13.80 -0.28
CA GLU A 52 -21.87 12.59 0.21
C GLU A 52 -21.70 12.62 1.73
N ALA A 53 -21.26 13.75 2.30
CA ALA A 53 -21.19 13.96 3.74
C ALA A 53 -22.58 13.89 4.40
N ALA A 54 -23.63 14.42 3.77
CA ALA A 54 -25.00 14.33 4.29
C ALA A 54 -25.52 12.88 4.29
N ARG A 55 -25.32 12.13 3.20
CA ARG A 55 -25.62 10.69 3.16
C ARG A 55 -24.84 9.93 4.24
N GLY A 56 -23.54 10.24 4.38
CA GLY A 56 -22.68 9.65 5.39
C GLY A 56 -23.16 9.93 6.81
N ALA A 57 -23.66 11.14 7.08
CA ALA A 57 -24.25 11.50 8.37
C ALA A 57 -25.47 10.63 8.68
N ASP A 58 -26.39 10.47 7.74
CA ASP A 58 -27.59 9.65 7.92
C ASP A 58 -27.24 8.18 8.20
N LEU A 59 -26.31 7.60 7.42
CA LEU A 59 -25.81 6.25 7.63
C LEU A 59 -25.12 6.09 8.98
N TYR A 60 -24.33 7.08 9.38
CA TYR A 60 -23.63 7.09 10.66
C TYR A 60 -24.60 7.11 11.84
N GLN A 61 -25.63 7.98 11.78
CA GLN A 61 -26.64 8.04 12.84
C GLN A 61 -27.42 6.73 12.94
N ALA A 62 -27.70 6.08 11.81
CA ALA A 62 -28.42 4.81 11.78
C ALA A 62 -27.59 3.62 12.28
N SER A 63 -26.27 3.60 12.02
CA SER A 63 -25.47 2.37 12.13
C SER A 63 -24.30 2.44 13.12
N CYS A 64 -23.83 3.65 13.47
CA CYS A 64 -22.58 3.83 14.21
C CYS A 64 -22.77 4.62 15.52
N ALA A 65 -23.65 5.62 15.52
CA ALA A 65 -23.80 6.57 16.63
C ALA A 65 -24.19 5.91 17.96
N ALA A 66 -24.90 4.78 17.94
CA ALA A 66 -25.28 4.05 19.16
C ALA A 66 -24.07 3.54 19.96
N CYS A 67 -22.95 3.25 19.29
CA CYS A 67 -21.70 2.82 19.94
C CYS A 67 -20.66 3.94 20.00
N HIS A 68 -20.55 4.76 18.96
CA HIS A 68 -19.50 5.78 18.83
C HIS A 68 -19.94 7.19 19.24
N GLY A 69 -21.20 7.38 19.63
CA GLY A 69 -21.78 8.69 19.95
C GLY A 69 -22.20 9.46 18.69
N PRO A 70 -23.17 10.39 18.79
CA PRO A 70 -23.68 11.14 17.65
C PRO A 70 -22.62 12.00 16.94
N GLY A 71 -21.54 12.40 17.63
CA GLY A 71 -20.40 13.15 17.08
C GLY A 71 -19.08 12.36 17.04
N GLY A 72 -19.10 11.05 17.28
CA GLY A 72 -17.89 10.22 17.28
C GLY A 72 -17.06 10.32 18.56
N GLU A 73 -17.60 10.92 19.62
CA GLU A 73 -16.97 11.14 20.91
C GLU A 73 -16.76 9.87 21.75
N GLY A 74 -17.35 8.75 21.32
CA GLY A 74 -17.33 7.47 22.00
C GLY A 74 -18.39 7.35 23.10
N THR A 75 -18.67 6.12 23.47
CA THR A 75 -19.57 5.75 24.57
C THR A 75 -18.96 4.57 25.34
N PRO A 76 -19.58 4.09 26.44
CA PRO A 76 -19.17 2.83 27.05
C PRO A 76 -19.25 1.62 26.11
N ASN A 77 -20.03 1.70 25.01
CA ASN A 77 -20.21 0.62 24.04
C ASN A 77 -19.21 0.69 22.87
N GLY A 78 -18.47 1.79 22.71
CA GLY A 78 -17.54 1.96 21.59
C GLY A 78 -16.60 3.15 21.77
N PRO A 79 -15.35 3.05 21.30
CA PRO A 79 -14.36 4.10 21.49
C PRO A 79 -14.71 5.37 20.69
N ALA A 80 -14.08 6.48 21.04
CA ALA A 80 -14.07 7.67 20.21
C ALA A 80 -13.39 7.38 18.86
N ILE A 81 -13.93 7.93 17.77
CA ILE A 81 -13.41 7.74 16.40
C ILE A 81 -13.07 9.05 15.70
N THR A 82 -13.17 10.17 16.41
CA THR A 82 -12.73 11.49 15.89
C THR A 82 -11.24 11.53 15.55
N ALA A 83 -10.44 10.61 16.08
CA ALA A 83 -9.02 10.46 15.78
C ALA A 83 -8.71 9.45 14.66
N SER A 84 -9.72 8.71 14.16
CA SER A 84 -9.50 7.60 13.22
C SER A 84 -9.13 8.08 11.82
N GLY A 85 -9.56 9.28 11.42
CA GLY A 85 -9.37 9.82 10.08
C GLY A 85 -10.04 9.00 8.98
N ALA A 86 -9.86 9.43 7.74
CA ALA A 86 -10.42 8.74 6.58
C ALA A 86 -9.85 7.32 6.42
N ALA A 87 -8.53 7.16 6.59
CA ALA A 87 -7.86 5.87 6.44
C ALA A 87 -8.31 4.83 7.49
N GLY A 88 -8.53 5.24 8.74
CA GLY A 88 -8.98 4.32 9.78
C GLY A 88 -10.39 3.81 9.52
N VAL A 89 -11.29 4.69 9.08
CA VAL A 89 -12.68 4.35 8.79
C VAL A 89 -12.76 3.46 7.56
N ASP A 90 -12.10 3.84 6.47
CA ASP A 90 -12.08 3.06 5.22
C ASP A 90 -11.51 1.66 5.48
N PHE A 91 -10.36 1.56 6.16
CA PHE A 91 -9.76 0.29 6.52
C PHE A 91 -10.72 -0.60 7.32
N MET A 92 -11.37 -0.06 8.35
CA MET A 92 -12.24 -0.86 9.22
C MET A 92 -13.51 -1.34 8.50
N LEU A 93 -14.10 -0.50 7.64
CA LEU A 93 -15.32 -0.85 6.89
C LEU A 93 -15.01 -1.77 5.70
N ARG A 94 -14.03 -1.43 4.84
CA ARG A 94 -13.67 -2.23 3.66
C ARG A 94 -13.08 -3.58 3.99
N THR A 95 -12.57 -3.76 5.21
CA THR A 95 -12.08 -5.07 5.67
C THR A 95 -13.11 -5.83 6.50
N GLY A 96 -14.33 -5.31 6.62
CA GLY A 96 -15.43 -5.93 7.38
C GLY A 96 -15.12 -6.10 8.87
N ARG A 97 -14.23 -5.26 9.41
CA ARG A 97 -13.87 -5.24 10.84
C ARG A 97 -14.87 -4.44 11.66
N MET A 98 -15.56 -3.51 11.01
CA MET A 98 -16.69 -2.77 11.54
C MET A 98 -17.87 -2.85 10.57
N PRO A 99 -19.11 -2.81 11.09
CA PRO A 99 -19.48 -2.77 12.50
C PRO A 99 -19.30 -4.13 13.19
N LEU A 100 -19.09 -4.12 14.51
CA LEU A 100 -19.14 -5.34 15.31
C LEU A 100 -20.59 -5.77 15.52
N PRO A 101 -20.90 -7.08 15.57
CA PRO A 101 -22.25 -7.55 15.89
C PRO A 101 -22.73 -7.08 17.27
N GLU A 102 -21.81 -7.06 18.25
CA GLU A 102 -22.09 -6.68 19.63
C GLU A 102 -20.85 -5.99 20.25
N PRO A 103 -21.05 -5.06 21.21
CA PRO A 103 -19.95 -4.46 21.96
C PRO A 103 -19.06 -5.50 22.67
N GLY A 104 -17.76 -5.28 22.70
CA GLY A 104 -16.79 -6.13 23.40
C GLY A 104 -16.36 -7.40 22.63
N GLN A 105 -16.97 -7.68 21.47
CA GLN A 105 -16.51 -8.76 20.59
C GLN A 105 -15.11 -8.43 20.00
N PRO A 106 -14.26 -9.45 19.75
CA PRO A 106 -12.96 -9.23 19.13
C PRO A 106 -13.13 -8.77 17.68
N VAL A 107 -12.38 -7.74 17.31
CA VAL A 107 -12.33 -7.24 15.92
C VAL A 107 -11.68 -8.27 15.01
N ARG A 108 -12.42 -8.74 14.01
CA ARG A 108 -11.95 -9.73 13.04
C ARG A 108 -12.26 -9.26 11.63
N ARG A 109 -11.41 -9.63 10.66
CA ARG A 109 -11.69 -9.39 9.23
C ARG A 109 -12.95 -10.16 8.84
N GLY A 110 -13.81 -9.53 8.04
CA GLY A 110 -15.06 -10.12 7.56
C GLY A 110 -15.40 -9.62 6.16
N ALA A 111 -16.60 -9.94 5.70
CA ALA A 111 -17.18 -9.29 4.54
C ALA A 111 -17.60 -7.86 4.92
N PRO A 112 -17.38 -6.84 4.06
CA PRO A 112 -17.90 -5.50 4.28
C PRO A 112 -19.42 -5.53 4.47
N ALA A 113 -19.91 -4.81 5.49
CA ALA A 113 -21.35 -4.68 5.74
C ALA A 113 -22.03 -3.64 4.84
N PHE A 114 -21.24 -2.75 4.26
CA PHE A 114 -21.67 -1.67 3.39
C PHE A 114 -21.04 -1.83 2.01
N ASP A 115 -21.70 -1.29 0.99
CA ASP A 115 -21.12 -1.19 -0.34
C ASP A 115 -20.11 -0.03 -0.46
N ASP A 116 -19.40 0.04 -1.58
CA ASP A 116 -18.34 1.04 -1.78
C ASP A 116 -18.84 2.49 -1.70
N THR A 117 -20.08 2.76 -2.14
CA THR A 117 -20.67 4.10 -2.12
C THR A 117 -21.01 4.52 -0.69
N ASP A 118 -21.59 3.62 0.10
CA ASP A 118 -21.91 3.88 1.50
C ASP A 118 -20.65 3.99 2.36
N ILE A 119 -19.62 3.18 2.09
CA ILE A 119 -18.32 3.31 2.75
C ILE A 119 -17.72 4.69 2.45
N GLN A 120 -17.71 5.13 1.20
CA GLN A 120 -17.15 6.43 0.85
C GLN A 120 -17.90 7.58 1.54
N ALA A 121 -19.23 7.53 1.58
CA ALA A 121 -20.05 8.50 2.29
C ALA A 121 -19.73 8.54 3.80
N LEU A 122 -19.64 7.37 4.44
CA LEU A 122 -19.25 7.25 5.84
C LEU A 122 -17.83 7.78 6.11
N VAL A 123 -16.88 7.49 5.22
CA VAL A 123 -15.50 7.98 5.30
C VAL A 123 -15.46 9.51 5.25
N VAL A 124 -16.15 10.12 4.29
CA VAL A 124 -16.22 11.59 4.16
C VAL A 124 -16.84 12.22 5.41
N TYR A 125 -17.95 11.66 5.90
CA TYR A 125 -18.61 12.18 7.09
C TYR A 125 -17.73 12.04 8.35
N VAL A 126 -17.18 10.87 8.63
CA VAL A 126 -16.37 10.66 9.84
C VAL A 126 -15.07 11.45 9.78
N ALA A 127 -14.46 11.61 8.59
CA ALA A 127 -13.30 12.49 8.43
C ALA A 127 -13.62 13.96 8.75
N SER A 128 -14.88 14.39 8.64
CA SER A 128 -15.32 15.74 9.04
C SER A 128 -15.47 15.92 10.56
N LEU A 129 -15.59 14.83 11.33
CA LEU A 129 -15.81 14.87 12.78
C LEU A 129 -14.52 15.17 13.58
N GLY A 130 -13.34 15.04 12.98
CA GLY A 130 -12.09 15.24 13.70
C GLY A 130 -10.85 15.18 12.82
N GLN A 131 -9.72 14.83 13.42
CA GLN A 131 -8.42 14.78 12.74
C GLN A 131 -7.95 13.33 12.64
N GLY A 132 -7.20 13.00 11.61
CA GLY A 132 -6.59 11.69 11.51
C GLY A 132 -5.92 11.49 10.16
N PRO A 133 -5.33 10.30 9.92
CA PRO A 133 -4.67 10.02 8.66
C PRO A 133 -5.67 10.03 7.50
N ALA A 134 -5.31 10.74 6.43
CA ALA A 134 -5.98 10.62 5.15
C ALA A 134 -5.70 9.23 4.53
N ILE A 135 -6.58 8.78 3.64
CA ILE A 135 -6.31 7.59 2.82
C ILE A 135 -5.05 7.86 1.99
N PRO A 136 -3.99 7.05 2.13
CA PRO A 136 -2.75 7.28 1.41
C PRO A 136 -2.90 6.97 -0.08
N ASP A 137 -2.22 7.73 -0.92
CA ASP A 137 -2.18 7.48 -2.35
C ASP A 137 -1.19 6.35 -2.69
N VAL A 138 -1.69 5.10 -2.70
CA VAL A 138 -0.86 3.93 -2.96
C VAL A 138 -0.87 3.56 -4.44
N GLN A 139 0.09 4.12 -5.18
CA GLN A 139 0.26 3.85 -6.61
C GLN A 139 1.14 2.61 -6.85
N VAL A 140 0.55 1.57 -7.46
CA VAL A 140 1.28 0.39 -7.93
C VAL A 140 1.24 0.36 -9.45
N SER A 141 2.42 0.37 -10.06
CA SER A 141 2.57 0.32 -11.52
C SER A 141 3.69 -0.64 -11.91
N ALA A 142 3.80 -0.93 -13.21
CA ALA A 142 4.93 -1.69 -13.75
C ALA A 142 6.30 -1.01 -13.49
N ALA A 143 6.31 0.31 -13.23
CA ALA A 143 7.52 1.07 -12.91
C ALA A 143 7.86 1.06 -11.40
N SER A 144 7.02 0.50 -10.54
CA SER A 144 7.28 0.45 -9.11
C SER A 144 8.52 -0.40 -8.80
N ASP A 145 9.49 0.18 -8.09
CA ASP A 145 10.72 -0.52 -7.70
C ASP A 145 10.45 -1.58 -6.62
N THR A 146 10.22 -2.81 -7.07
CA THR A 146 9.99 -3.97 -6.20
C THR A 146 11.20 -4.35 -5.36
N ALA A 147 12.43 -4.01 -5.79
CA ALA A 147 13.64 -4.28 -5.02
C ALA A 147 13.75 -3.32 -3.83
N ALA A 148 13.48 -2.03 -4.06
CA ALA A 148 13.36 -1.04 -2.99
C ALA A 148 12.21 -1.37 -2.03
N GLY A 149 11.07 -1.84 -2.56
CA GLY A 149 9.94 -2.33 -1.77
C GLY A 149 10.31 -3.51 -0.88
N ARG A 150 11.02 -4.51 -1.43
CA ARG A 150 11.55 -5.65 -0.68
C ARG A 150 12.49 -5.23 0.44
N ALA A 151 13.43 -4.33 0.15
CA ALA A 151 14.39 -3.86 1.14
C ALA A 151 13.68 -3.18 2.33
N ALA A 152 12.70 -2.33 2.05
CA ALA A 152 11.90 -1.68 3.10
C ALA A 152 11.05 -2.69 3.89
N TYR A 153 10.39 -3.62 3.20
CA TYR A 153 9.58 -4.65 3.85
C TYR A 153 10.42 -5.53 4.79
N ILE A 154 11.60 -5.99 4.35
CA ILE A 154 12.49 -6.81 5.17
C ILE A 154 13.02 -6.03 6.37
N ALA A 155 13.35 -4.75 6.19
CA ALA A 155 13.91 -3.92 7.25
C ALA A 155 12.92 -3.64 8.39
N THR A 156 11.60 -3.66 8.13
CA THR A 156 10.60 -3.16 9.09
C THR A 156 9.44 -4.12 9.33
N CYS A 157 8.92 -4.77 8.29
CA CYS A 157 7.64 -5.49 8.34
C CYS A 157 7.83 -7.01 8.53
N ALA A 158 8.89 -7.58 7.93
CA ALA A 158 9.11 -9.02 7.88
C ALA A 158 9.34 -9.65 9.27
N ALA A 159 9.78 -8.87 10.26
CA ALA A 159 9.96 -9.35 11.63
C ALA A 159 8.64 -9.80 12.27
N CYS A 160 7.50 -9.23 11.85
CA CYS A 160 6.18 -9.60 12.35
C CYS A 160 5.38 -10.41 11.32
N HIS A 161 5.43 -10.02 10.04
CA HIS A 161 4.60 -10.63 8.99
C HIS A 161 5.30 -11.79 8.26
N GLY A 162 6.52 -12.15 8.66
CA GLY A 162 7.33 -13.18 8.03
C GLY A 162 7.97 -12.71 6.71
N ALA A 163 9.08 -13.35 6.30
CA ALA A 163 9.78 -12.98 5.08
C ALA A 163 8.94 -13.18 3.80
N GLY A 164 7.99 -14.11 3.83
CA GLY A 164 7.05 -14.39 2.74
C GLY A 164 5.70 -13.68 2.85
N ALA A 165 5.53 -12.79 3.83
CA ALA A 165 4.26 -12.11 4.11
C ALA A 165 3.08 -13.06 4.45
N SER A 166 3.39 -14.24 5.00
CA SER A 166 2.45 -15.27 5.45
C SER A 166 1.82 -14.98 6.82
N GLY A 167 2.35 -14.02 7.57
CA GLY A 167 1.95 -13.74 8.95
C GLY A 167 2.64 -14.66 9.95
N ASP A 168 2.76 -14.21 11.20
CA ASP A 168 3.36 -14.98 12.30
C ASP A 168 2.84 -14.51 13.67
N ALA A 169 3.09 -15.31 14.71
CA ALA A 169 2.92 -14.89 16.09
C ALA A 169 4.01 -13.87 16.46
N VAL A 170 3.59 -12.69 16.93
CA VAL A 170 4.50 -11.56 17.23
C VAL A 170 4.92 -11.56 18.72
N GLY A 171 4.18 -12.29 19.57
CA GLY A 171 4.38 -12.36 21.01
C GLY A 171 3.24 -11.68 21.79
N GLY A 172 3.13 -11.98 23.09
CA GLY A 172 2.06 -11.42 23.93
C GLY A 172 0.64 -11.82 23.51
N GLY A 173 0.49 -12.91 22.73
CA GLY A 173 -0.78 -13.34 22.14
C GLY A 173 -1.18 -12.59 20.87
N ALA A 174 -0.39 -11.62 20.40
CA ALA A 174 -0.64 -10.94 19.14
C ALA A 174 -0.21 -11.79 17.93
N VAL A 175 -1.01 -11.74 16.87
CA VAL A 175 -0.76 -12.43 15.59
C VAL A 175 -0.80 -11.41 14.47
N ALA A 176 0.26 -11.36 13.67
CA ALA A 176 0.30 -10.58 12.45
C ALA A 176 -0.38 -11.38 11.32
N PRO A 177 -1.34 -10.81 10.60
CA PRO A 177 -2.03 -11.52 9.53
C PRO A 177 -1.14 -11.69 8.28
N PRO A 178 -1.47 -12.67 7.40
CA PRO A 178 -0.93 -12.73 6.05
C PRO A 178 -1.31 -11.47 5.26
N LEU A 179 -0.44 -11.05 4.34
CA LEU A 179 -0.62 -9.81 3.56
C LEU A 179 -0.84 -10.05 2.06
N LEU A 180 -0.74 -11.29 1.57
CA LEU A 180 -0.81 -11.60 0.15
C LEU A 180 -2.21 -11.38 -0.46
N ASP A 181 -3.26 -11.34 0.36
CA ASP A 181 -4.66 -11.12 -0.04
C ASP A 181 -5.23 -9.81 0.51
N THR A 182 -4.41 -8.75 0.42
CA THR A 182 -4.73 -7.39 0.86
C THR A 182 -4.58 -6.41 -0.30
N ALA A 183 -5.53 -5.49 -0.47
CA ALA A 183 -5.45 -4.47 -1.50
C ALA A 183 -4.30 -3.48 -1.22
N PRO A 184 -3.67 -2.87 -2.25
CA PRO A 184 -2.59 -1.91 -2.06
C PRO A 184 -2.95 -0.75 -1.13
N THR A 185 -4.14 -0.17 -1.28
CA THR A 185 -4.64 0.90 -0.42
C THR A 185 -4.76 0.44 1.03
N GLN A 186 -5.33 -0.74 1.28
CA GLN A 186 -5.43 -1.34 2.62
C GLN A 186 -4.06 -1.60 3.27
N VAL A 187 -3.04 -1.94 2.48
CA VAL A 187 -1.66 -2.03 2.99
C VAL A 187 -1.17 -0.66 3.45
N GLY A 188 -1.40 0.37 2.64
CA GLY A 188 -1.05 1.75 3.00
C GLY A 188 -1.77 2.22 4.26
N GLU A 189 -3.08 2.02 4.33
CA GLU A 189 -3.90 2.40 5.48
C GLU A 189 -3.43 1.69 6.75
N ALA A 190 -3.20 0.37 6.69
CA ALA A 190 -2.66 -0.38 7.83
C ALA A 190 -1.32 0.19 8.32
N ILE A 191 -0.44 0.59 7.40
CA ILE A 191 0.83 1.24 7.75
C ILE A 191 0.60 2.60 8.41
N ARG A 192 -0.38 3.39 7.95
CA ARG A 192 -0.70 4.72 8.52
C ARG A 192 -1.37 4.65 9.88
N ILE A 193 -2.28 3.70 10.08
CA ILE A 193 -3.12 3.65 11.30
C ILE A 193 -2.54 2.75 12.39
N GLY A 194 -1.70 1.76 12.03
CA GLY A 194 -1.13 0.80 12.98
C GLY A 194 -2.19 -0.05 13.70
N PRO A 195 -2.90 -0.96 13.01
CA PRO A 195 -3.98 -1.71 13.62
C PRO A 195 -3.50 -2.73 14.67
N GLY A 196 -4.13 -2.71 15.85
CA GLY A 196 -3.85 -3.67 16.92
C GLY A 196 -2.47 -3.44 17.54
N ALA A 197 -1.58 -4.43 17.42
CA ALA A 197 -0.20 -4.34 17.91
C ALA A 197 0.79 -3.81 16.85
N MET A 198 0.31 -3.56 15.62
CA MET A 198 1.15 -3.02 14.55
C MET A 198 1.44 -1.54 14.82
N PRO A 199 2.71 -1.08 14.80
CA PRO A 199 3.02 0.33 14.93
C PRO A 199 2.49 1.13 13.73
N ALA A 200 2.06 2.36 13.98
CA ALA A 200 1.73 3.32 12.94
C ALA A 200 3.00 4.00 12.41
N PHE A 201 3.04 4.27 11.11
CA PHE A 201 4.15 4.94 10.42
C PHE A 201 3.66 6.17 9.66
N ASP A 202 4.21 7.32 10.02
CA ASP A 202 3.85 8.58 9.38
C ASP A 202 4.53 8.74 7.99
N PRO A 203 4.06 9.68 7.15
CA PRO A 203 4.64 9.92 5.83
C PRO A 203 6.15 10.23 5.82
N SER A 204 6.70 10.74 6.93
CA SER A 204 8.14 10.99 7.10
C SER A 204 8.96 9.71 7.25
N GLN A 205 8.38 8.66 7.85
CA GLN A 205 9.01 7.35 8.01
C GLN A 205 8.80 6.49 6.76
N VAL A 206 7.60 6.51 6.20
CA VAL A 206 7.22 5.75 5.01
C VAL A 206 6.44 6.66 4.08
N SER A 207 7.06 7.20 3.02
CA SER A 207 6.36 8.05 2.06
C SER A 207 5.35 7.28 1.20
N ASP A 208 4.44 7.97 0.53
CA ASP A 208 3.45 7.31 -0.35
C ASP A 208 4.10 6.57 -1.53
N ALA A 209 5.18 7.13 -2.08
CA ALA A 209 6.01 6.41 -3.06
C ALA A 209 6.60 5.12 -2.48
N ARG A 210 7.00 5.12 -1.21
CA ARG A 210 7.49 3.92 -0.52
C ARG A 210 6.37 2.93 -0.26
N LEU A 211 5.16 3.39 0.08
CA LEU A 211 3.97 2.52 0.19
C LEU A 211 3.70 1.80 -1.13
N GLY A 212 3.72 2.52 -2.26
CA GLY A 212 3.58 1.95 -3.59
C GLY A 212 4.61 0.86 -3.90
N GLN A 213 5.88 1.08 -3.50
CA GLN A 213 6.95 0.06 -3.65
C GLN A 213 6.71 -1.18 -2.77
N ILE A 214 6.32 -0.99 -1.51
CA ILE A 214 6.01 -2.11 -0.59
C ILE A 214 4.81 -2.90 -1.12
N ALA A 215 3.73 -2.21 -1.52
CA ALA A 215 2.55 -2.85 -2.09
C ALA A 215 2.86 -3.59 -3.40
N ALA A 216 3.71 -3.02 -4.27
CA ALA A 216 4.19 -3.70 -5.48
C ALA A 216 4.97 -4.97 -5.14
N TYR A 217 5.82 -4.93 -4.12
CA TYR A 217 6.54 -6.12 -3.66
C TYR A 217 5.60 -7.21 -3.11
N LEU A 218 4.57 -6.84 -2.34
CA LEU A 218 3.58 -7.80 -1.86
C LEU A 218 2.78 -8.44 -3.01
N GLN A 219 2.40 -7.66 -4.02
CA GLN A 219 1.75 -8.20 -5.23
C GLN A 219 2.68 -9.15 -5.98
N PHE A 220 3.96 -8.82 -6.08
CA PHE A 220 4.97 -9.69 -6.65
C PHE A 220 5.12 -11.00 -5.87
N LEU A 221 5.11 -10.96 -4.54
CA LEU A 221 5.12 -12.17 -3.70
C LEU A 221 3.87 -13.03 -3.94
N LYS A 222 2.69 -12.41 -4.02
CA LYS A 222 1.43 -13.11 -4.33
C LYS A 222 1.52 -13.87 -5.65
N GLN A 223 2.06 -13.24 -6.70
CA GLN A 223 2.25 -13.87 -8.01
C GLN A 223 3.32 -14.98 -7.99
N ARG A 224 4.32 -14.87 -7.11
CA ARG A 224 5.43 -15.83 -6.96
C ARG A 224 5.25 -16.81 -5.80
N ALA A 225 4.06 -16.97 -5.25
CA ALA A 225 3.83 -17.93 -4.17
C ALA A 225 4.00 -19.40 -4.61
N ALA A 226 4.28 -19.71 -5.90
CA ALA A 226 4.52 -21.09 -6.36
C ALA A 226 5.43 -21.32 -7.62
N PRO A 227 6.69 -20.85 -7.70
CA PRO A 227 7.66 -21.40 -8.65
C PRO A 227 8.63 -22.35 -7.91
N GLY A 228 8.30 -23.65 -7.86
CA GLY A 228 9.22 -24.69 -7.36
C GLY A 228 8.60 -25.92 -6.70
N GLY A 229 7.30 -25.91 -6.38
CA GLY A 229 6.62 -27.03 -5.71
C GLY A 229 5.75 -26.56 -4.54
N GLN A 230 5.23 -27.51 -3.76
CA GLN A 230 4.44 -27.24 -2.55
C GLN A 230 5.34 -26.53 -1.52
N THR A 231 5.16 -25.22 -1.32
CA THR A 231 5.79 -24.52 -0.19
C THR A 231 5.05 -24.94 1.08
N VAL A 232 5.77 -25.12 2.19
CA VAL A 232 5.15 -25.44 3.48
C VAL A 232 4.55 -24.15 4.06
N GLY A 233 3.52 -23.61 3.39
CA GLY A 233 2.81 -22.39 3.78
C GLY A 233 3.64 -21.10 3.76
N GLY A 234 4.81 -21.08 3.10
CA GLY A 234 5.69 -19.91 3.10
C GLY A 234 6.19 -19.53 4.50
N VAL A 235 6.27 -20.49 5.43
CA VAL A 235 6.69 -20.31 6.84
C VAL A 235 8.20 -20.01 6.97
N GLY A 236 8.92 -20.04 5.85
CA GLY A 236 10.31 -19.58 5.75
C GLY A 236 11.33 -20.72 5.79
N PRO A 237 12.63 -20.37 5.66
CA PRO A 237 13.70 -21.32 5.36
C PRO A 237 13.94 -22.34 6.47
N VAL A 238 13.55 -22.03 7.71
CA VAL A 238 13.74 -22.93 8.86
C VAL A 238 12.74 -24.09 8.80
N ALA A 239 11.45 -23.80 8.61
CA ALA A 239 10.42 -24.84 8.52
C ALA A 239 10.62 -25.70 7.26
N GLU A 240 10.94 -25.07 6.13
CA GLU A 240 11.27 -25.78 4.89
C GLU A 240 12.53 -26.65 5.05
N GLY A 241 13.56 -26.13 5.72
CA GLY A 241 14.77 -26.88 6.03
C GLY A 241 14.52 -28.08 6.95
N TYR A 242 13.64 -27.94 7.95
CA TYR A 242 13.28 -29.01 8.86
C TYR A 242 12.54 -30.14 8.14
N VAL A 243 11.56 -29.80 7.28
CA VAL A 243 10.85 -30.79 6.46
C VAL A 243 11.82 -31.46 5.48
N GLY A 244 12.67 -30.69 4.82
CA GLY A 244 13.71 -31.22 3.94
C GLY A 244 14.64 -32.20 4.65
N TRP A 245 15.07 -31.87 5.87
CA TRP A 245 15.92 -32.73 6.70
C TRP A 245 15.20 -34.03 7.11
N LEU A 246 13.92 -33.96 7.51
CA LEU A 246 13.13 -35.15 7.84
C LEU A 246 12.96 -36.08 6.62
N VAL A 247 12.60 -35.52 5.47
CA VAL A 247 12.47 -36.28 4.22
C VAL A 247 13.80 -36.93 3.84
N TYR A 248 14.90 -36.19 3.95
CA TYR A 248 16.25 -36.71 3.68
C TYR A 248 16.63 -37.85 4.63
N LEU A 249 16.40 -37.71 5.94
CA LEU A 249 16.68 -38.77 6.91
C LEU A 249 15.85 -40.02 6.66
N VAL A 250 14.56 -39.88 6.37
CA VAL A 250 13.69 -41.02 6.05
C VAL A 250 14.16 -41.72 4.78
N ALA A 251 14.53 -40.96 3.74
CA ALA A 251 15.09 -41.52 2.51
C ALA A 251 16.40 -42.27 2.76
N LEU A 252 17.32 -41.68 3.55
CA LEU A 252 18.58 -42.33 3.93
C LEU A 252 18.34 -43.63 4.69
N LEU A 253 17.47 -43.64 5.69
CA LEU A 253 17.12 -44.85 6.46
C LEU A 253 16.44 -45.91 5.57
N GLY A 254 15.63 -45.49 4.61
CA GLY A 254 15.04 -46.39 3.61
C GLY A 254 16.10 -47.05 2.72
N VAL A 255 17.06 -46.25 2.22
CA VAL A 255 18.17 -46.74 1.39
C VAL A 255 19.09 -47.66 2.18
N THR A 256 19.46 -47.31 3.42
CA THR A 256 20.34 -48.17 4.24
C THR A 256 19.67 -49.51 4.52
N ARG A 257 18.37 -49.52 4.85
CA ARG A 257 17.61 -50.75 5.08
C ARG A 257 17.45 -51.58 3.80
N TRP A 258 17.28 -50.94 2.65
CA TRP A 258 17.21 -51.60 1.35
C TRP A 258 18.54 -52.30 1.00
N ILE A 259 19.67 -51.61 1.17
CA ILE A 259 21.02 -52.17 0.96
C ILE A 259 21.25 -53.37 1.88
N GLU A 260 20.89 -53.24 3.16
CA GLU A 260 21.08 -54.32 4.13
C GLU A 260 20.24 -55.56 3.80
N ARG A 261 18.99 -55.37 3.37
CA ARG A 261 18.13 -56.49 2.92
C ARG A 261 18.72 -57.23 1.72
N HIS A 262 19.39 -56.53 0.80
CA HIS A 262 19.99 -57.14 -0.39
C HIS A 262 21.37 -57.77 -0.14
N ARG A 263 22.08 -57.39 0.94
CA ARG A 263 23.35 -58.05 1.33
C ARG A 263 23.16 -59.34 2.14
N ARG A 264 21.99 -59.52 2.76
CA ARG A 264 21.66 -60.69 3.59
C ARG A 264 20.91 -61.80 2.83
N GLY A 265 20.63 -61.59 1.53
CA GLY A 265 19.96 -62.55 0.65
C GLY A 265 20.92 -63.16 -0.36
#